data_AF-A0A356X0F1-F1
#
_entry.id   AF-A0A356X0F1-F1
#
_cell.length_a   1.000
_cell.length_b   1.000
_cell.length_c   1.000
_cell.angle_alpha   90.00
_cell.angle_beta   90.00
_cell.angle_gamma   90.00
#
_symmetry.space_group_name_H-M   'P 1'
#
loop_
_entity.id
_entity.type
_entity.pdbx_description
1 polymer ?
#
loop_
_entity_poly.entity_id
_entity_poly.type
_entity_poly.pdbx_seq_one_letter_code
_entity_poly.pdbx_strand_id
1 'polypeptide(L)'
;PDGRPEQEAFLADIWTIPAEKAKNGMETDVPLSNAVKRILKKLKPITGKSKWVFESPRLKGKPLSSVKKTTEKIQEATSVSDFRLHDLRRTLITHMEEILIDDKVIKKVVNHAAEGVTGKQYQWYNYNDKKLEALTRWSWRVQSIISSEKPKVKLHKVG
;
A
#
# COMPACT_ATOMS: atom_id res chain seq x y z
N PRO A 1 -28.27 3.31 11.62
CA PRO A 1 -27.47 4.01 10.60
C PRO A 1 -25.99 3.66 10.80
N ASP A 2 -25.46 2.85 9.90
CA ASP A 2 -24.40 1.83 10.08
C ASP A 2 -22.95 2.34 10.06
N GLY A 3 -22.70 3.63 10.29
CA GLY A 3 -21.35 4.17 10.56
C GLY A 3 -20.31 3.92 9.46
N ARG A 4 -20.75 3.53 8.26
CA ARG A 4 -19.90 3.46 7.07
C ARG A 4 -19.73 4.88 6.55
N PRO A 5 -18.50 5.42 6.46
CA PRO A 5 -18.29 6.74 5.89
C PRO A 5 -18.76 6.76 4.43
N GLU A 6 -19.52 7.80 4.10
CA GLU A 6 -20.09 8.08 2.78
C GLU A 6 -19.01 8.05 1.69
N GLN A 7 -19.39 7.53 0.52
CA GLN A 7 -18.54 7.30 -0.64
C GLN A 7 -18.12 8.64 -1.29
N GLU A 8 -17.14 9.34 -0.71
CA GLU A 8 -16.47 10.45 -1.38
C GLU A 8 -15.67 9.92 -2.60
N ALA A 9 -15.96 10.48 -3.77
CA ALA A 9 -15.52 10.03 -5.08
C ALA A 9 -14.00 9.79 -5.20
N PHE A 10 -13.62 8.60 -5.68
CA PHE A 10 -12.27 8.03 -5.60
C PHE A 10 -11.32 8.26 -6.82
N LEU A 11 -11.58 9.23 -7.70
CA LEU A 11 -11.02 9.19 -9.07
C LEU A 11 -9.80 10.08 -9.43
N ALA A 12 -8.94 10.53 -8.49
CA ALA A 12 -7.74 11.29 -8.90
C ALA A 12 -6.45 11.11 -8.06
N ASP A 13 -6.23 9.95 -7.42
CA ASP A 13 -4.98 9.67 -6.69
C ASP A 13 -4.43 8.27 -7.03
N ILE A 14 -4.12 8.04 -8.30
CA ILE A 14 -3.53 6.79 -8.78
C ILE A 14 -2.04 7.01 -9.06
N TRP A 15 -1.19 6.15 -8.50
CA TRP A 15 0.18 6.02 -8.95
C TRP A 15 0.28 4.96 -10.04
N THR A 16 0.49 5.39 -11.28
CA THR A 16 0.71 4.49 -12.41
C THR A 16 2.19 4.16 -12.55
N ILE A 17 2.49 2.86 -12.56
CA ILE A 17 3.82 2.30 -12.85
C ILE A 17 3.83 1.91 -14.33
N PRO A 18 4.59 2.60 -15.18
CA PRO A 18 4.66 2.29 -16.60
C PRO A 18 5.15 0.86 -16.85
N ALA A 19 4.67 0.24 -17.94
CA ALA A 19 5.07 -1.11 -18.36
C ALA A 19 6.58 -1.29 -18.43
N GLU A 20 7.31 -0.29 -18.91
CA GLU A 20 8.78 -0.26 -19.03
C GLU A 20 9.51 -0.43 -17.69
N LYS A 21 8.85 -0.09 -16.58
CA LYS A 21 9.39 -0.19 -15.21
C LYS A 21 8.78 -1.33 -14.41
N ALA A 22 7.74 -1.97 -14.91
CA ALA A 22 7.05 -3.05 -14.24
C ALA A 22 7.74 -4.39 -14.54
N LYS A 23 7.89 -5.24 -13.52
CA LYS A 23 8.56 -6.55 -13.64
C LYS A 23 7.90 -7.47 -14.68
N ASN A 24 6.61 -7.31 -14.91
CA ASN A 24 5.80 -8.12 -15.82
C ASN A 24 5.57 -7.45 -17.19
N GLY A 25 6.19 -6.29 -17.46
CA GLY A 25 5.98 -5.55 -18.70
C GLY A 25 4.55 -5.03 -18.88
N MET A 26 3.76 -4.97 -17.80
CA MET A 26 2.39 -4.47 -17.83
C MET A 26 2.27 -3.23 -16.97
N GLU A 27 1.63 -2.21 -17.54
CA GLU A 27 1.27 -1.02 -16.79
C GLU A 27 0.40 -1.40 -15.59
N THR A 28 0.73 -0.82 -14.44
CA THR A 28 0.07 -1.15 -13.18
C THR A 28 -0.30 0.13 -12.45
N ASP A 29 -1.59 0.29 -12.23
CA ASP A 29 -2.12 1.34 -11.36
C ASP A 29 -2.09 0.92 -9.89
N VAL A 30 -1.68 1.83 -9.02
CA VAL A 30 -1.74 1.67 -7.57
C VAL A 30 -2.53 2.83 -6.99
N PRO A 31 -3.81 2.63 -6.65
CA PRO A 31 -4.62 3.63 -5.96
C PRO A 31 -4.00 4.01 -4.60
N LEU A 32 -3.98 5.29 -4.26
CA LEU A 32 -3.38 5.79 -3.03
C LEU A 32 -4.45 5.99 -1.95
N SER A 33 -4.31 5.27 -0.82
CA SER A 33 -5.17 5.51 0.34
C SER A 33 -4.92 6.89 0.96
N ASN A 34 -5.90 7.43 1.69
CA ASN A 34 -5.77 8.70 2.41
C ASN A 34 -4.55 8.72 3.37
N ALA A 35 -4.20 7.58 3.96
CA ALA A 35 -3.04 7.45 4.82
C ALA A 35 -1.73 7.68 4.05
N VAL A 36 -1.61 7.08 2.85
CA VAL A 36 -0.43 7.26 1.98
C VAL A 36 -0.34 8.70 1.51
N LYS A 37 -1.45 9.31 1.08
CA LYS A 37 -1.49 10.72 0.66
C LYS A 37 -1.01 11.67 1.75
N ARG A 38 -1.41 11.41 3.00
CA ARG A 38 -0.95 12.16 4.17
C ARG A 38 0.57 12.02 4.39
N ILE A 39 1.13 10.82 4.20
CA ILE A 39 2.57 10.58 4.29
C ILE A 39 3.30 11.37 3.19
N LEU A 40 2.83 11.28 1.93
CA LEU A 40 3.44 11.99 0.81
C LEU A 40 3.37 13.52 0.98
N LYS A 41 2.26 14.05 1.50
CA LYS A 41 2.12 15.48 1.82
C LYS A 41 3.12 15.92 2.89
N LYS A 42 3.39 15.10 3.91
CA LYS A 42 4.41 15.37 4.94
C LYS A 42 5.83 15.23 4.42
N LEU A 43 6.05 14.41 3.40
CA LEU A 43 7.37 14.20 2.80
C LEU A 43 7.77 15.34 1.85
N LYS A 44 6.80 15.96 1.16
CA LYS A 44 7.05 17.01 0.15
C LYS A 44 7.89 18.20 0.66
N PRO A 45 7.70 18.75 1.88
CA PRO A 45 8.57 19.80 2.40
C PRO A 45 10.03 19.35 2.62
N ILE A 46 10.26 18.06 2.87
CA ILE A 46 11.58 17.48 3.13
C ILE A 46 12.35 17.30 1.81
N THR A 47 11.66 16.82 0.76
CA THR A 47 12.27 16.61 -0.57
C THR A 47 12.27 17.88 -1.42
N GLY A 48 11.54 18.92 -1.02
CA GLY A 48 11.54 20.22 -1.67
C GLY A 48 11.12 20.15 -3.13
N LYS A 49 12.00 20.61 -4.03
CA LYS A 49 11.77 20.66 -5.49
C LYS A 49 12.27 19.41 -6.24
N SER A 50 12.64 18.35 -5.51
CA SER A 50 13.15 17.13 -6.12
C SER A 50 12.13 16.48 -7.06
N LYS A 51 12.63 15.91 -8.16
CA LYS A 51 11.82 15.05 -9.04
C LYS A 51 11.43 13.73 -8.36
N TRP A 52 12.17 13.30 -7.34
CA TRP A 52 12.01 12.00 -6.71
C TRP A 52 11.26 12.10 -5.40
N VAL A 53 10.29 11.21 -5.17
CA VAL A 53 9.60 11.07 -3.88
C VAL A 53 10.59 10.68 -2.78
N PHE A 54 11.58 9.85 -3.11
CA PHE A 54 12.70 9.52 -2.25
C PHE A 54 14.00 9.89 -2.98
N GLU A 55 14.54 11.07 -2.68
CA GLU A 55 15.82 11.53 -3.20
C GLU A 55 16.99 10.93 -2.40
N SER A 56 18.13 10.71 -3.07
CA SER A 56 19.35 10.30 -2.40
C SER A 56 19.85 11.39 -1.45
N PRO A 57 20.13 11.09 -0.17
CA PRO A 57 20.69 12.06 0.76
C PRO A 57 22.14 12.46 0.42
N ARG A 58 22.81 11.71 -0.47
CA ARG A 58 24.20 11.95 -0.88
C ARG A 58 24.31 12.58 -2.26
N LEU A 59 23.39 12.26 -3.17
CA LEU A 59 23.45 12.66 -4.59
C LEU A 59 22.21 13.46 -4.94
N LYS A 60 22.33 14.79 -4.94
CA LYS A 60 21.24 15.69 -5.33
C LYS A 60 20.76 15.39 -6.77
N GLY A 61 19.46 15.43 -6.97
CA GLY A 61 18.77 15.13 -8.23
C GLY A 61 18.68 13.65 -8.59
N LYS A 62 19.22 12.73 -7.76
CA LYS A 62 19.21 11.28 -8.01
C LYS A 62 18.23 10.57 -7.08
N PRO A 63 17.58 9.47 -7.53
CA PRO A 63 16.71 8.69 -6.66
C PRO A 63 17.53 7.99 -5.57
N LEU A 64 16.86 7.64 -4.48
CA LEU A 64 17.43 6.76 -3.45
C LEU A 64 17.83 5.42 -4.09
N SER A 65 19.11 5.06 -4.00
CA SER A 65 19.66 3.84 -4.62
C SER A 65 19.79 2.66 -3.66
N SER A 66 19.77 2.92 -2.36
CA SER A 66 19.88 1.87 -1.33
C SER A 66 19.10 2.25 -0.09
N VAL A 67 18.53 1.23 0.51
CA VAL A 67 17.66 1.27 1.68
C VAL A 67 18.29 0.50 2.85
N LYS A 68 19.53 0.00 2.68
CA LYS A 68 20.26 -0.81 3.68
C LYS A 68 20.32 -0.12 5.04
N LYS A 69 20.75 1.15 5.07
CA LYS A 69 20.83 1.94 6.31
C LYS A 69 19.48 2.13 6.99
N THR A 70 18.40 2.21 6.20
CA THR A 70 17.04 2.30 6.74
C THR A 70 16.63 0.97 7.37
N THR A 71 16.97 -0.15 6.73
CA THR A 71 16.75 -1.51 7.28
C THR A 71 17.55 -1.73 8.56
N GLU A 72 18.84 -1.40 8.58
CA GLU A 72 19.70 -1.49 9.78
C GLU A 72 19.10 -0.70 10.95
N LYS A 73 18.66 0.55 10.71
CA LYS A 73 17.98 1.37 11.73
C LYS A 73 16.67 0.78 12.23
N ILE A 74 15.89 0.10 11.38
CA ILE A 74 14.66 -0.58 11.80
C ILE A 74 15.00 -1.79 12.68
N GLN A 75 16.01 -2.57 12.31
CA GLN A 75 16.48 -3.71 13.10
C GLN A 75 17.01 -3.25 14.48
N GLU A 76 17.73 -2.13 14.54
CA GLU A 76 18.21 -1.55 15.81
C GLU A 76 17.08 -0.99 16.68
N ALA A 77 16.10 -0.33 16.06
CA ALA A 77 14.98 0.30 16.76
C ALA A 77 13.87 -0.67 17.18
N THR A 78 13.92 -1.93 16.71
CA THR A 78 12.90 -2.95 16.98
C THR A 78 13.55 -4.22 17.53
N SER A 79 12.76 -5.13 18.09
CA SER A 79 13.25 -6.45 18.49
C SER A 79 13.26 -7.47 17.34
N VAL A 80 13.09 -7.02 16.08
CA VAL A 80 13.01 -7.88 14.89
C VAL A 80 14.36 -7.86 14.17
N SER A 81 15.27 -8.74 14.62
CA SER A 81 16.67 -8.76 14.18
C SER A 81 16.88 -9.22 12.73
N ASP A 82 15.93 -9.97 12.16
CA ASP A 82 16.01 -10.52 10.81
C ASP A 82 15.17 -9.74 9.78
N PHE A 83 14.66 -8.54 10.14
CA PHE A 83 13.79 -7.74 9.29
C PHE A 83 14.42 -7.43 7.92
N ARG A 84 13.69 -7.74 6.84
CA ARG A 84 14.01 -7.39 5.46
C ARG A 84 12.88 -6.58 4.84
N LEU A 85 13.19 -5.74 3.87
CA LEU A 85 12.16 -4.90 3.24
C LEU A 85 11.06 -5.67 2.51
N HIS A 86 11.36 -6.88 2.00
CA HIS A 86 10.32 -7.72 1.41
C HIS A 86 9.35 -8.28 2.45
N ASP A 87 9.71 -8.28 3.73
CA ASP A 87 8.80 -8.70 4.80
C ASP A 87 7.63 -7.73 4.91
N LEU A 88 7.82 -6.43 4.64
CA LEU A 88 6.70 -5.48 4.55
C LEU A 88 5.62 -5.93 3.56
N ARG A 89 6.04 -6.49 2.41
CA ARG A 89 5.10 -7.03 1.40
C ARG A 89 4.47 -8.33 1.88
N ARG A 90 5.22 -9.21 2.53
CA ARG A 90 4.68 -10.47 3.08
C ARG A 90 3.67 -10.20 4.18
N THR A 91 4.00 -9.32 5.13
CA THR A 91 3.13 -8.85 6.21
C THR A 91 1.85 -8.21 5.67
N LEU A 92 1.95 -7.38 4.61
CA LEU A 92 0.78 -6.82 3.92
C LEU A 92 -0.15 -7.94 3.41
N ILE A 93 0.39 -8.92 2.70
CA ILE A 93 -0.38 -10.03 2.12
C ILE A 93 -1.08 -10.81 3.24
N THR A 94 -0.32 -11.27 4.24
CA THR A 94 -0.85 -12.07 5.35
C THR A 94 -1.97 -11.34 6.10
N HIS A 95 -1.79 -10.05 6.43
CA HIS A 95 -2.85 -9.31 7.12
C HIS A 95 -4.05 -8.97 6.22
N MET A 96 -3.85 -8.82 4.91
CA MET A 96 -4.97 -8.67 3.97
C MET A 96 -5.81 -9.96 3.91
N GLU A 97 -5.16 -11.12 3.96
CA GLU A 97 -5.85 -12.43 4.06
C GLU A 97 -6.62 -12.54 5.39
N GLU A 98 -6.00 -12.16 6.52
CA GLU A 98 -6.64 -12.17 7.85
C GLU A 98 -7.91 -11.31 7.92
N ILE A 99 -7.94 -10.17 7.22
CA ILE A 99 -9.14 -9.32 7.15
C ILE A 99 -10.06 -9.69 5.99
N LEU A 100 -9.92 -10.89 5.40
CA LEU A 100 -10.81 -11.44 4.38
C LEU A 100 -10.88 -10.59 3.09
N ILE A 101 -9.75 -10.04 2.65
CA ILE A 101 -9.65 -9.49 1.28
C ILE A 101 -9.53 -10.66 0.29
N ASP A 102 -10.25 -10.56 -0.83
CA ASP A 102 -10.18 -11.56 -1.90
C ASP A 102 -8.75 -11.70 -2.45
N ASP A 103 -8.28 -12.95 -2.58
CA ASP A 103 -6.93 -13.29 -3.04
C ASP A 103 -6.59 -12.69 -4.41
N LYS A 104 -7.56 -12.60 -5.34
CA LYS A 104 -7.33 -11.96 -6.64
C LYS A 104 -7.05 -10.48 -6.47
N VAL A 105 -7.74 -9.81 -5.54
CA VAL A 105 -7.50 -8.40 -5.21
C VAL A 105 -6.11 -8.24 -4.58
N ILE A 106 -5.72 -9.09 -3.64
CA ILE A 106 -4.38 -9.07 -3.01
C ILE A 106 -3.29 -9.21 -4.07
N LYS A 107 -3.40 -10.21 -4.95
CA LYS A 107 -2.46 -10.45 -6.07
C LYS A 107 -2.34 -9.22 -6.98
N LYS A 108 -3.46 -8.55 -7.28
CA LYS A 108 -3.46 -7.31 -8.07
C LYS A 108 -2.83 -6.14 -7.32
N VAL A 109 -3.05 -5.99 -6.01
CA VAL A 109 -2.40 -4.95 -5.18
C VAL A 109 -0.89 -5.11 -5.21
N VAL A 110 -0.37 -6.33 -5.07
CA VAL A 110 1.08 -6.57 -5.00
C VAL A 110 1.75 -6.70 -6.37
N ASN A 111 0.98 -6.53 -7.46
CA ASN A 111 1.38 -6.75 -8.85
C ASN A 111 1.97 -8.16 -9.09
N HIS A 112 1.36 -9.17 -8.47
CA HIS A 112 1.66 -10.56 -8.80
C HIS A 112 0.98 -10.90 -10.14
N ALA A 113 1.74 -11.48 -11.07
CA ALA A 113 1.17 -11.94 -12.33
C ALA A 113 0.11 -13.02 -12.04
N ALA A 114 -1.08 -12.88 -12.62
CA ALA A 114 -2.01 -13.99 -12.71
C ALA A 114 -1.58 -14.85 -13.89
N GLU A 115 -1.43 -16.16 -13.68
CA GLU A 115 -1.22 -17.11 -14.76
C GLU A 115 -2.48 -17.18 -15.61
N GLY A 116 -2.33 -16.85 -16.91
CA GLY A 116 -3.44 -16.71 -17.83
C GLY A 116 -4.29 -15.46 -17.54
N VAL A 117 -4.74 -14.79 -18.60
CA VAL A 117 -6.07 -14.15 -18.73
C VAL A 117 -5.96 -13.08 -19.83
N THR A 118 -6.43 -13.50 -20.98
CA THR A 118 -7.21 -12.77 -21.97
C THR A 118 -8.34 -11.99 -21.28
N GLY A 119 -8.30 -10.66 -21.33
CA GLY A 119 -9.37 -9.80 -20.79
C GLY A 119 -8.87 -8.44 -20.30
N LYS A 120 -8.12 -7.71 -21.15
CA LYS A 120 -7.39 -6.49 -20.78
C LYS A 120 -8.30 -5.30 -20.44
N GLN A 121 -9.32 -4.97 -21.24
CA GLN A 121 -10.03 -3.69 -21.09
C GLN A 121 -11.10 -3.61 -19.99
N TYR A 122 -11.91 -4.65 -19.73
CA TYR A 122 -13.10 -4.54 -18.85
C TYR A 122 -12.80 -4.68 -17.33
N GLN A 123 -11.56 -5.03 -16.98
CA GLN A 123 -11.18 -5.37 -15.60
C GLN A 123 -10.54 -4.19 -14.85
N TRP A 124 -10.03 -3.17 -15.54
CA TRP A 124 -9.18 -2.14 -14.91
C TRP A 124 -9.92 -1.24 -13.92
N TYR A 125 -11.08 -0.68 -14.27
CA TYR A 125 -11.85 0.17 -13.35
C TYR A 125 -12.35 -0.62 -12.13
N ASN A 126 -12.90 -1.82 -12.36
CA ASN A 126 -13.43 -2.67 -11.28
C ASN A 126 -12.34 -3.09 -10.28
N TYR A 127 -11.10 -3.34 -10.72
CA TYR A 127 -10.02 -3.66 -9.80
C TYR A 127 -9.40 -2.44 -9.12
N ASN A 128 -9.44 -1.25 -9.71
CA ASN A 128 -8.92 -0.06 -9.03
C ASN A 128 -9.72 0.26 -7.77
N ASP A 129 -11.05 0.20 -7.84
CA ASP A 129 -11.91 0.41 -6.66
C ASP A 129 -11.67 -0.66 -5.60
N LYS A 130 -11.60 -1.93 -5.99
CA LYS A 130 -11.30 -3.04 -5.08
C LYS A 130 -9.91 -2.95 -4.44
N LYS A 131 -8.88 -2.57 -5.21
CA LYS A 131 -7.53 -2.34 -4.69
C LYS A 131 -7.53 -1.20 -3.68
N LEU A 132 -8.26 -0.13 -3.97
CA LEU A 132 -8.35 1.03 -3.09
C LEU A 132 -9.08 0.71 -1.79
N GLU A 133 -10.16 -0.05 -1.86
CA GLU A 133 -10.85 -0.58 -0.69
C GLU A 133 -9.90 -1.44 0.16
N ALA A 134 -9.20 -2.41 -0.45
CA ALA A 134 -8.24 -3.26 0.23
C ALA A 134 -7.12 -2.45 0.91
N LEU A 135 -6.51 -1.51 0.19
CA LEU A 135 -5.45 -0.63 0.72
C LEU A 135 -5.95 0.29 1.82
N THR A 136 -7.21 0.72 1.76
CA THR A 136 -7.86 1.53 2.81
C THR A 136 -8.08 0.71 4.07
N ARG A 137 -8.63 -0.51 3.95
CA ARG A 137 -8.81 -1.44 5.08
C ARG A 137 -7.48 -1.81 5.73
N TRP A 138 -6.45 -2.08 4.92
CA TRP A 138 -5.08 -2.26 5.43
C TRP A 138 -4.57 -1.02 6.17
N SER A 139 -4.78 0.18 5.62
CA SER A 139 -4.38 1.44 6.27
C SER A 139 -5.05 1.63 7.63
N TRP A 140 -6.31 1.20 7.79
CA TRP A 140 -7.00 1.20 9.07
C TRP A 140 -6.40 0.17 10.04
N ARG A 141 -6.08 -1.05 9.55
CA ARG A 141 -5.41 -2.07 10.36
C ARG A 141 -4.09 -1.54 10.94
N VAL A 142 -3.24 -0.95 10.10
CA VAL A 142 -1.97 -0.34 10.56
C VAL A 142 -2.22 0.76 11.58
N GLN A 143 -3.20 1.65 11.35
CA GLN A 143 -3.55 2.71 12.30
C GLN A 143 -4.04 2.16 13.65
N SER A 144 -4.83 1.08 13.65
CA SER A 144 -5.27 0.42 14.89
C SER A 144 -4.10 -0.15 15.70
N ILE A 145 -3.09 -0.69 15.02
CA ILE A 145 -1.87 -1.22 15.67
C ILE A 145 -1.07 -0.07 16.30
N ILE A 146 -0.89 1.04 15.56
CA ILE A 146 -0.08 2.18 16.03
C ILE A 146 -0.76 2.96 17.16
N SER A 147 -2.09 3.09 17.14
CA SER A 147 -2.84 3.82 18.17
C SER A 147 -3.05 3.02 19.46
N SER A 148 -2.66 1.74 19.51
CA SER A 148 -2.98 0.81 20.60
C SER A 148 -4.49 0.66 20.89
N GLU A 149 -5.35 1.11 19.97
CA GLU A 149 -6.79 0.95 20.09
C GLU A 149 -7.16 -0.49 19.75
N LYS A 150 -7.58 -1.26 20.75
CA LYS A 150 -8.23 -2.54 20.51
C LYS A 150 -9.52 -2.26 19.72
N PRO A 151 -9.76 -2.93 18.56
CA PRO A 151 -11.01 -2.75 17.85
C PRO A 151 -12.17 -3.07 18.80
N LYS A 152 -13.07 -2.11 19.01
CA LYS A 152 -14.32 -2.35 19.76
C LYS A 152 -15.23 -3.22 18.90
N VAL A 153 -15.01 -4.54 18.96
CA VAL A 153 -15.93 -5.50 18.36
C VAL A 153 -17.15 -5.61 19.26
N LYS A 154 -18.27 -5.00 18.88
CA LYS A 154 -19.57 -5.34 19.46
C LYS A 154 -19.95 -6.72 18.91
N LEU A 155 -19.71 -7.76 19.71
CA LEU A 155 -20.26 -9.09 19.44
C LEU A 155 -21.76 -9.03 19.66
N HIS A 156 -22.53 -8.95 18.57
CA HIS A 156 -23.95 -9.22 18.63
C HIS A 156 -24.11 -10.74 18.73
N LYS A 157 -24.59 -11.21 19.89
CA LYS A 157 -25.01 -12.61 20.06
C LYS A 157 -26.20 -12.83 19.13
N VAL A 158 -25.99 -13.59 18.07
CA VAL A 158 -27.10 -14.09 17.24
C VAL A 158 -27.76 -15.16 18.10
N GLY A 159 -29.03 -14.92 18.43
CA GLY A 159 -29.87 -15.85 19.19
C GLY A 159 -30.18 -17.11 18.42
#